data_AF-A0A317ZUA5-F1
#
_entry.id   AF-A0A317ZUA5-F1
#
_cell.length_a   1.000
_cell.length_b   1.000
_cell.length_c   1.000
_cell.angle_alpha   90.00
_cell.angle_beta   90.00
_cell.angle_gamma   90.00
#
_symmetry.space_group_name_H-M   'P 1'
#
loop_
_entity.id
_entity.type
_entity.pdbx_description
1 polymer ?
#
loop_
_entity_poly.entity_id
_entity_poly.type
_entity_poly.pdbx_seq_one_letter_code
_entity_poly.pdbx_strand_id
1 'polypeptide(L)'
;MRRAYQIICHIIAACVVLQAAVIAWSTFAILGSGEEGAAVSVDPGITGFIVHSVVGQMVIPLLAIALLVVALIGRIGVSWAAWLLVAVVVQVFLGYTSFDLPGLGLIHGLNAFVVLGLAETGARSVATKKVQTPAAARSSMDDSA
;
A
#
# COMPACT_ATOMS: atom_id res chain seq x y z
N MET A 1 1.91 -15.23 -11.92
CA MET A 1 1.98 -13.75 -11.83
C MET A 1 0.77 -13.12 -11.13
N ARG A 2 -0.50 -13.45 -11.47
CA ARG A 2 -1.69 -12.83 -10.82
C ARG A 2 -1.70 -12.95 -9.29
N ARG A 3 -1.51 -14.17 -8.76
CA ARG A 3 -1.48 -14.39 -7.30
C ARG A 3 -0.32 -13.65 -6.62
N ALA A 4 0.89 -13.74 -7.17
CA ALA A 4 2.04 -13.00 -6.67
C ALA A 4 1.79 -11.49 -6.65
N TYR A 5 1.23 -10.94 -7.75
CA TYR A 5 0.84 -9.53 -7.84
C TYR A 5 -0.13 -9.15 -6.72
N GLN A 6 -1.21 -9.93 -6.53
CA GLN A 6 -2.21 -9.67 -5.50
C GLN A 6 -1.63 -9.72 -4.09
N ILE A 7 -0.82 -10.73 -3.79
CA ILE A 7 -0.18 -10.88 -2.48
C ILE A 7 0.70 -9.67 -2.17
N ILE A 8 1.55 -9.26 -3.12
CA ILE A 8 2.42 -8.10 -2.92
C ILE A 8 1.60 -6.83 -2.70
N CYS A 9 0.53 -6.61 -3.48
CA CYS A 9 -0.38 -5.47 -3.25
C CYS A 9 -0.97 -5.46 -1.84
N HIS A 10 -1.49 -6.59 -1.36
CA HIS A 10 -2.07 -6.68 -0.02
C HIS A 10 -1.02 -6.49 1.08
N ILE A 11 0.21 -6.98 0.88
CA ILE A 11 1.32 -6.73 1.82
C ILE A 11 1.63 -5.24 1.89
N ILE A 12 1.73 -4.54 0.74
CA ILE A 12 1.95 -3.08 0.70
C ILE A 12 0.84 -2.35 1.46
N ALA A 13 -0.43 -2.69 1.22
CA ALA A 13 -1.56 -2.08 1.91
C ALA A 13 -1.50 -2.32 3.43
N ALA A 14 -1.20 -3.55 3.86
CA ALA A 14 -1.02 -3.90 5.27
C ALA A 14 0.15 -3.12 5.92
N CYS A 15 1.26 -2.93 5.20
CA CYS A 15 2.39 -2.12 5.67
C CYS A 15 1.99 -0.66 5.89
N VAL A 16 1.15 -0.06 5.03
CA VAL A 16 0.65 1.31 5.22
C VAL A 16 -0.25 1.40 6.46
N VAL A 17 -1.16 0.44 6.64
CA VAL A 17 -2.03 0.38 7.85
C VAL A 17 -1.19 0.24 9.12
N LEU A 18 -0.19 -0.66 9.10
CA LEU A 18 0.73 -0.84 10.22
C LEU A 18 1.45 0.48 10.56
N GLN A 19 1.97 1.19 9.55
CA GLN A 19 2.62 2.48 9.75
C GLN A 19 1.71 3.52 10.43
N ALA A 20 0.46 3.64 9.99
CA ALA A 20 -0.50 4.54 10.62
C ALA A 20 -0.77 4.15 12.08
N ALA A 21 -0.93 2.85 12.35
CA ALA A 21 -1.17 2.34 13.70
C ALA A 21 0.00 2.62 14.65
N VAL A 22 1.24 2.37 14.23
CA VAL A 22 2.42 2.59 15.09
C VAL A 22 2.73 4.07 15.32
N ILE A 23 2.41 4.95 14.36
CA ILE A 23 2.49 6.41 14.56
C ILE A 23 1.45 6.88 15.56
N ALA A 24 0.19 6.44 15.43
CA ALA A 24 -0.85 6.77 16.40
C ALA A 24 -0.48 6.29 17.81
N TRP A 25 -0.05 5.03 17.94
CA TRP A 25 0.39 4.46 19.21
C TRP A 25 1.55 5.26 19.82
N SER A 26 2.60 5.55 19.04
CA SER A 26 3.76 6.31 19.52
C SER A 26 3.39 7.74 19.93
N THR A 27 2.48 8.37 19.18
CA THR A 27 1.98 9.71 19.51
C THR A 27 1.22 9.71 20.83
N PHE A 28 0.31 8.75 21.05
CA PHE A 28 -0.40 8.63 22.33
C PHE A 28 0.52 8.25 23.49
N ALA A 29 1.54 7.42 23.26
CA ALA A 29 2.53 7.07 24.27
C ALA A 29 3.29 8.32 24.76
N ILE A 30 3.72 9.18 23.82
CA ILE A 30 4.36 10.47 24.12
C ILE A 30 3.42 11.40 24.89
N LEU A 31 2.19 11.57 24.40
CA LEU A 31 1.23 12.49 25.01
C LEU A 31 0.80 12.03 26.41
N GLY A 32 0.79 10.72 26.66
CA GLY A 32 0.45 10.14 27.97
C GLY A 32 1.62 10.06 28.95
N SER A 33 2.87 10.21 28.50
CA SER A 33 4.06 10.11 29.35
C SER A 33 4.49 11.44 30.01
N GLY A 34 3.89 12.57 29.64
CA GLY A 34 4.29 13.89 30.13
C GLY A 34 3.47 14.39 31.33
N GLU A 35 4.14 15.05 32.29
CA GLU A 35 3.51 16.10 33.12
C GLU A 35 3.36 17.38 32.27
N GLU A 36 2.34 18.20 32.54
CA GLU A 36 2.10 19.44 31.78
C GLU A 36 3.37 20.32 31.73
N GLY A 37 3.84 20.63 30.51
CA GLY A 37 5.01 21.50 30.29
C GLY A 37 6.37 20.81 30.26
N ALA A 38 6.45 19.49 30.46
CA ALA A 38 7.70 18.75 30.29
C ALA A 38 8.13 18.70 28.82
N ALA A 39 9.43 18.85 28.56
CA ALA A 39 9.98 18.66 27.22
C ALA A 39 9.79 17.19 26.80
N VAL A 40 9.14 16.98 25.65
CA VAL A 40 9.01 15.65 25.04
C VAL A 40 10.39 15.18 24.59
N SER A 41 11.00 14.29 25.36
CA SER A 41 12.13 13.50 24.87
C SER A 41 11.58 12.29 24.10
N VAL A 42 12.01 12.14 22.86
CA VAL A 42 11.77 10.88 22.13
C VAL A 42 12.71 9.85 22.75
N ASP A 43 12.21 9.09 23.72
CA ASP A 43 12.93 7.93 24.23
C ASP A 43 13.20 6.99 23.05
N PRO A 44 14.46 6.56 22.80
CA PRO A 44 14.79 5.52 21.83
C PRO A 44 13.92 4.25 21.95
N GLY A 45 13.29 4.01 23.11
CA GLY A 45 12.31 2.95 23.35
C GLY A 45 10.95 3.11 22.63
N ILE A 46 10.62 4.27 22.07
CA ILE A 46 9.38 4.48 21.30
C ILE A 46 9.56 3.93 19.88
N THR A 47 9.50 2.60 19.79
CA THR A 47 9.81 1.81 18.59
C THR A 47 8.95 2.13 17.37
N GLY A 48 7.75 2.68 17.53
CA GLY A 48 6.82 2.87 16.42
C GLY A 48 7.27 3.90 15.37
N PHE A 49 7.99 4.95 15.74
CA PHE A 49 8.57 5.89 14.76
C PHE A 49 9.69 5.24 13.92
N ILE A 50 10.49 4.38 14.55
CA ILE A 50 11.54 3.61 13.85
C ILE A 50 10.89 2.63 12.87
N VAL A 51 9.86 1.89 13.32
CA VAL A 51 9.10 0.98 12.45
C VAL A 51 8.49 1.76 11.29
N HIS A 52 7.89 2.93 11.53
CA HIS A 52 7.36 3.78 10.48
C HIS A 52 8.42 4.14 9.44
N SER A 53 9.56 4.65 9.89
CA SER A 53 10.67 5.04 9.02
C SER A 53 11.20 3.87 8.18
N VAL A 54 11.54 2.75 8.82
CA VAL A 54 12.13 1.58 8.13
C VAL A 54 11.14 0.98 7.13
N VAL A 55 9.88 0.80 7.52
CA VAL A 55 8.86 0.21 6.64
C VAL A 55 8.56 1.15 5.46
N GLY A 56 8.45 2.46 5.72
CA GLY A 56 8.14 3.46 4.69
C GLY A 56 9.27 3.70 3.70
N GLN A 57 10.53 3.67 4.15
CA GLN A 57 11.68 4.03 3.31
C GLN A 57 12.37 2.83 2.66
N MET A 58 12.22 1.62 3.22
CA MET A 58 12.90 0.42 2.72
C MET A 58 11.90 -0.63 2.26
N VAL A 59 11.02 -1.10 3.13
CA VAL A 59 10.16 -2.26 2.86
C VAL A 59 9.16 -1.97 1.74
N ILE A 60 8.38 -0.89 1.83
CA ILE A 60 7.38 -0.54 0.81
C ILE A 60 8.02 -0.23 -0.55
N PRO A 61 9.10 0.58 -0.67
CA PRO A 61 9.77 0.80 -1.94
C PRO A 61 10.27 -0.48 -2.61
N LEU A 62 10.89 -1.39 -1.85
CA LEU A 62 11.33 -2.69 -2.38
C LEU A 62 10.15 -3.53 -2.87
N LEU A 63 9.04 -3.58 -2.13
CA LEU A 63 7.83 -4.28 -2.55
C LEU A 63 7.19 -3.65 -3.79
N ALA A 64 7.18 -2.32 -3.92
CA ALA A 64 6.65 -1.63 -5.09
C ALA A 64 7.47 -1.93 -6.35
N ILE A 65 8.80 -1.95 -6.23
CA ILE A 65 9.70 -2.37 -7.32
C ILE A 65 9.45 -3.85 -7.68
N ALA A 66 9.37 -4.73 -6.68
CA ALA A 66 9.08 -6.15 -6.89
C ALA A 66 7.71 -6.34 -7.58
N LEU A 67 6.69 -5.58 -7.19
CA LEU A 67 5.37 -5.58 -7.85
C LEU A 67 5.49 -5.19 -9.32
N LEU A 68 6.23 -4.13 -9.63
CA LEU A 68 6.42 -3.68 -11.02
C LEU A 68 7.14 -4.75 -11.85
N VAL A 69 8.17 -5.40 -11.29
CA VAL A 69 8.85 -6.54 -11.95
C VAL A 69 7.87 -7.69 -12.22
N VAL A 70 7.06 -8.07 -11.23
CA VAL A 70 6.02 -9.10 -11.36
C VAL A 70 4.98 -8.70 -12.42
N ALA A 71 4.60 -7.43 -12.47
CA ALA A 71 3.65 -6.88 -13.44
C ALA A 71 4.20 -6.94 -14.86
N LEU A 72 5.47 -6.56 -15.06
CA LEU A 72 6.15 -6.56 -16.36
C LEU A 72 6.34 -7.98 -16.91
N ILE A 73 6.84 -8.90 -16.07
CA ILE A 73 7.02 -10.31 -16.46
C ILE A 73 5.65 -10.95 -16.76
N GLY A 74 4.64 -10.66 -15.93
CA GLY A 74 3.29 -11.20 -16.11
C GLY A 74 2.45 -10.49 -17.18
N ARG A 75 2.90 -9.33 -17.68
CA ARG A 75 2.15 -8.41 -18.54
C ARG A 75 0.73 -8.14 -18.04
N ILE A 76 0.58 -7.96 -16.73
CA ILE A 76 -0.71 -7.72 -16.05
C ILE A 76 -0.56 -6.57 -15.07
N GLY A 77 -1.53 -5.65 -15.03
CA GLY A 77 -1.56 -4.58 -14.02
C GLY A 77 -0.37 -3.61 -14.06
N VAL A 78 0.39 -3.56 -15.17
CA VAL A 78 1.62 -2.74 -15.28
C VAL A 78 1.36 -1.27 -14.98
N SER A 79 0.27 -0.70 -15.50
CA SER A 79 -0.09 0.70 -15.23
C SER A 79 -0.35 0.95 -13.74
N TRP A 80 -1.06 0.06 -13.06
CA TRP A 80 -1.33 0.17 -11.63
C TRP A 80 -0.06 0.04 -10.80
N ALA A 81 0.81 -0.91 -11.13
CA ALA A 81 2.11 -1.07 -10.46
C ALA A 81 3.01 0.16 -10.65
N ALA A 82 3.02 0.77 -11.85
CA ALA A 82 3.77 1.98 -12.13
C ALA A 82 3.23 3.18 -11.33
N TRP A 83 1.91 3.40 -11.32
CA TRP A 83 1.30 4.46 -10.52
C TRP A 83 1.54 4.28 -9.02
N LEU A 84 1.47 3.03 -8.53
CA LEU A 84 1.81 2.72 -7.15
C LEU A 84 3.26 3.08 -6.84
N LEU A 85 4.22 2.72 -7.71
CA LEU A 85 5.63 3.06 -7.52
C LEU A 85 5.85 4.58 -7.49
N VAL A 86 5.22 5.33 -8.40
CA VAL A 86 5.28 6.80 -8.39
C VAL A 86 4.74 7.36 -7.08
N ALA A 87 3.58 6.89 -6.62
CA ALA A 87 2.99 7.33 -5.35
C ALA A 87 3.91 7.01 -4.16
N VAL A 88 4.62 5.88 -4.17
CA VAL A 88 5.60 5.52 -3.14
C VAL A 88 6.83 6.44 -3.17
N VAL A 89 7.35 6.78 -4.35
CA VAL A 89 8.47 7.75 -4.47
C VAL A 89 8.04 9.11 -3.92
N VAL A 90 6.84 9.58 -4.28
CA VAL A 90 6.26 10.81 -3.74
C VAL A 90 6.09 10.71 -2.22
N GLN A 91 5.66 9.56 -1.69
CA GLN A 91 5.50 9.36 -0.25
C GLN A 91 6.81 9.55 0.52
N VAL A 92 7.90 8.95 0.02
CA VAL A 92 9.24 9.06 0.64
C VAL A 92 9.75 10.49 0.57
N PHE A 93 9.60 11.15 -0.57
CA PHE A 93 9.98 12.56 -0.74
C PHE A 93 9.24 13.47 0.25
N LEU A 94 7.91 13.32 0.34
CA LEU A 94 7.10 14.08 1.30
C LEU A 94 7.52 13.79 2.75
N GLY A 95 7.84 12.52 3.07
CA GLY A 95 8.27 12.11 4.40
C GLY A 95 9.53 12.84 4.88
N TYR A 96 10.56 12.89 4.03
CA TYR A 96 11.79 13.63 4.35
C TYR A 96 11.58 15.14 4.40
N THR A 97 10.87 15.70 3.41
CA THR A 97 10.67 17.15 3.32
C THR A 97 9.80 17.68 4.47
N SER A 98 9.01 16.82 5.11
CA SER A 98 8.18 17.21 6.27
C SER A 98 8.99 17.58 7.51
N PHE A 99 10.27 17.19 7.61
CA PHE A 99 11.13 17.63 8.70
C PHE A 99 11.47 19.13 8.60
N ASP A 100 11.58 19.66 7.38
CA ASP A 100 11.85 21.08 7.14
C ASP A 100 10.55 21.90 6.95
N LEU A 101 9.52 21.27 6.39
CA LEU A 101 8.21 21.88 6.10
C LEU A 101 7.08 21.04 6.71
N PRO A 102 6.78 21.20 8.02
CA PRO A 102 5.83 20.34 8.75
C PRO A 102 4.44 20.22 8.12
N GLY A 103 3.97 21.26 7.43
CA GLY A 103 2.70 21.24 6.70
C GLY A 103 2.62 20.16 5.61
N LEU A 104 3.76 19.74 5.04
CA LEU A 104 3.81 18.63 4.09
C LEU A 104 3.52 17.28 4.74
N GLY A 105 3.60 17.16 6.07
CA GLY A 105 3.23 15.96 6.82
C GLY A 105 1.75 15.60 6.63
N LEU A 106 0.88 16.60 6.46
CA LEU A 106 -0.53 16.37 6.12
C LEU A 106 -0.67 15.75 4.73
N ILE A 107 0.07 16.26 3.75
CA ILE A 107 0.05 15.74 2.37
C ILE A 107 0.67 14.34 2.33
N HIS A 108 1.73 14.08 3.10
CA HIS A 108 2.29 12.76 3.30
C HIS A 108 1.25 11.77 3.86
N GLY A 109 0.49 12.16 4.89
CA GLY A 109 -0.59 11.35 5.44
C GLY A 109 -1.68 11.04 4.40
N LEU A 110 -2.09 12.03 3.59
CA LEU A 110 -3.05 11.83 2.51
C LEU A 110 -2.52 10.90 1.41
N ASN A 111 -1.26 11.06 0.99
CA ASN A 111 -0.67 10.23 -0.04
C ASN A 111 -0.45 8.78 0.43
N ALA A 112 -0.31 8.52 1.74
CA ALA A 112 -0.35 7.14 2.27
C ALA A 112 -1.69 6.43 1.93
N PHE A 113 -2.83 7.12 2.02
CA PHE A 113 -4.12 6.55 1.59
C PHE A 113 -4.19 6.35 0.07
N VAL A 114 -3.52 7.18 -0.72
CA VAL A 114 -3.39 6.98 -2.17
C VAL A 114 -2.59 5.71 -2.47
N VAL A 115 -1.46 5.49 -1.78
CA VAL A 115 -0.66 4.26 -1.91
C VAL A 115 -1.49 3.02 -1.56
N LEU A 116 -2.21 3.05 -0.44
CA LEU A 116 -3.11 1.97 -0.04
C LEU A 116 -4.21 1.71 -1.09
N GLY A 117 -4.86 2.78 -1.56
CA GLY A 117 -5.93 2.70 -2.55
C GLY A 117 -5.46 2.15 -3.89
N LEU A 118 -4.28 2.57 -4.35
CA LEU A 118 -3.66 2.07 -5.58
C LEU A 118 -3.26 0.59 -5.45
N ALA A 119 -2.73 0.18 -4.31
CA ALA A 119 -2.36 -1.22 -4.07
C ALA A 119 -3.59 -2.12 -4.15
N GLU A 120 -4.67 -1.78 -3.45
CA GLU A 120 -5.91 -2.56 -3.44
C GLU A 120 -6.65 -2.53 -4.79
N THR A 121 -6.64 -1.38 -5.48
CA THR A 121 -7.21 -1.28 -6.84
C THR A 121 -6.41 -2.11 -7.83
N GLY A 122 -5.08 -2.09 -7.73
CA GLY A 122 -4.20 -2.97 -8.48
C GLY A 122 -4.52 -4.46 -8.25
N ALA A 123 -4.65 -4.88 -6.99
CA ALA A 123 -4.98 -6.27 -6.64
C ALA A 123 -6.31 -6.74 -7.26
N ARG A 124 -7.34 -5.88 -7.24
CA ARG A 124 -8.64 -6.16 -7.86
C ARG A 124 -8.56 -6.20 -9.39
N SER A 125 -7.79 -5.31 -10.00
CA SER A 125 -7.68 -5.22 -11.48
C SER A 125 -7.21 -6.52 -12.15
N VAL A 126 -6.42 -7.34 -11.43
CA VAL A 126 -5.88 -8.60 -11.94
C VAL A 126 -6.70 -9.83 -11.52
N ALA A 127 -7.73 -9.66 -10.68
CA ALA A 127 -8.54 -10.75 -10.12
C ALA A 127 -9.55 -11.34 -11.12
N THR A 128 -9.99 -10.58 -12.13
CA THR A 128 -11.06 -11.00 -13.04
C THR A 128 -10.55 -11.80 -14.24
N LYS A 129 -10.74 -13.12 -14.21
CA LYS A 129 -11.20 -13.89 -15.37
C LYS A 129 -12.57 -14.47 -14.99
N LYS A 130 -13.66 -13.93 -15.56
CA LYS A 130 -14.92 -14.68 -15.62
C LYS A 130 -14.59 -15.97 -16.37
N VAL A 131 -14.74 -17.13 -15.72
CA VAL A 131 -14.88 -18.38 -16.45
C VAL A 131 -16.11 -18.18 -17.33
N GLN A 132 -15.89 -18.03 -18.64
CA GLN A 132 -16.99 -18.23 -19.58
C GLN A 132 -17.37 -19.70 -19.39
N THR A 133 -18.45 -19.96 -18.65
CA THR A 133 -19.13 -21.26 -18.73
C THR A 133 -19.44 -21.44 -20.22
N PRO A 134 -18.90 -22.48 -20.90
CA PRO A 134 -19.33 -22.78 -22.25
C PRO A 134 -20.85 -22.92 -22.18
N ALA A 135 -21.58 -22.12 -22.97
CA ALA A 135 -23.01 -22.32 -23.11
C ALA A 135 -23.19 -23.79 -23.50
N ALA A 136 -23.74 -24.58 -22.57
CA ALA A 136 -24.00 -25.99 -22.81
C ALA A 136 -24.77 -26.08 -24.13
N ALA A 137 -24.25 -26.92 -25.03
CA ALA A 137 -24.84 -27.21 -26.31
C ALA A 137 -26.36 -27.41 -26.13
N ARG A 138 -27.16 -26.45 -26.63
CA ARG A 138 -28.57 -26.72 -26.90
C ARG A 138 -28.60 -27.67 -28.09
N SER A 139 -28.55 -28.95 -27.73
CA SER A 139 -29.32 -29.99 -28.39
C SER A 139 -30.74 -29.49 -28.63
N SER A 140 -31.06 -29.17 -29.88
CA SER A 140 -32.40 -29.31 -30.44
C SER A 140 -32.27 -29.93 -31.82
N MET A 141 -31.78 -31.17 -31.81
CA MET A 141 -32.25 -32.23 -32.68
C MET A 141 -33.61 -32.66 -32.11
N ASP A 142 -34.63 -31.83 -32.35
CA ASP A 142 -36.05 -32.13 -32.15
C ASP A 142 -36.79 -30.86 -32.56
N ASP A 143 -37.15 -30.78 -33.84
CA ASP A 143 -38.49 -30.35 -34.29
C ASP A 143 -38.55 -30.25 -35.82
N SER A 144 -39.55 -30.95 -36.38
CA SER A 144 -40.09 -30.91 -37.76
C SER A 144 -39.48 -31.94 -38.73
N ALA A 145 -40.08 -33.10 -38.95
CA ALA A 145 -41.38 -33.39 -39.59
C ALA A 145 -41.39 -33.07 -41.10
#